data_AF-A0A956H5M7-F1
#
_entry.id   AF-A0A956H5M7-F1
#
_cell.length_a   1.000
_cell.length_b   1.000
_cell.length_c   1.000
_cell.angle_alpha   90.00
_cell.angle_beta   90.00
_cell.angle_gamma   90.00
#
_symmetry.space_group_name_H-M   'P 1'
#
loop_
_entity.id
_entity.type
_entity.pdbx_description
1 polymer ?
#
loop_
_entity_poly.entity_id
_entity_poly.type
_entity_poly.pdbx_seq_one_letter_code
_entity_poly.pdbx_strand_id
1 'polypeptide(L)' 'MDPKELAGQDLNLLVALHALLQERHVSRAATVIGRSQPAMSRALTRL' A
#
# COMPACT_ATOMS: atom_id res chain seq x y z
N MET A 1 20.42 7.54 -3.49
CA MET A 1 18.98 7.79 -3.65
C MET A 1 18.75 9.23 -3.28
N ASP A 2 18.45 10.07 -4.25
CA ASP A 2 18.18 11.48 -3.97
C ASP A 2 16.86 11.56 -3.18
N PRO A 3 16.78 12.29 -2.04
CA PRO A 3 15.53 12.43 -1.27
C PRO A 3 14.36 12.94 -2.12
N LYS A 4 14.68 13.63 -3.22
CA LYS A 4 13.75 14.14 -4.22
C LYS A 4 13.04 13.04 -5.02
N GLU A 5 13.67 11.87 -5.20
CA GLU A 5 13.06 10.71 -5.89
C GLU A 5 11.90 10.10 -5.07
N LEU A 6 12.02 10.11 -3.74
CA LEU A 6 10.95 9.68 -2.82
C LEU A 6 9.85 10.74 -2.66
N ALA A 7 10.21 12.02 -2.71
CA ALA A 7 9.25 13.12 -2.50
C ALA A 7 8.16 13.21 -3.59
N GLY A 8 8.40 12.64 -4.78
CA GLY A 8 7.41 12.52 -5.85
C GLY A 8 6.55 11.25 -5.81
N GLN A 9 6.86 10.31 -4.92
CA GLN A 9 6.18 9.02 -4.82
C GLN A 9 5.13 9.00 -3.71
N ASP A 10 4.04 8.29 -3.94
CA ASP A 10 2.97 8.09 -2.95
C ASP A 10 3.45 7.12 -1.87
N LEU A 11 4.02 7.66 -0.79
CA LEU A 11 4.58 6.89 0.32
C LEU A 11 3.54 6.01 1.03
N ASN A 12 2.23 6.25 0.83
CA ASN A 12 1.20 5.34 1.34
C ASN A 12 1.24 3.97 0.68
N LEU A 13 1.83 3.86 -0.52
CA LEU A 13 2.04 2.57 -1.18
C LEU A 13 2.98 1.68 -0.38
N LEU A 14 3.96 2.23 0.34
CA LEU A 14 4.85 1.45 1.20
C LEU A 14 4.10 0.86 2.39
N VAL A 15 3.16 1.61 2.97
CA VAL A 15 2.27 1.11 4.03
C VAL A 15 1.35 0.01 3.50
N ALA A 16 0.79 0.20 2.31
CA ALA A 16 -0.05 -0.81 1.64
C ALA A 16 0.74 -2.09 1.33
N LEU A 17 1.96 -1.96 0.78
CA LEU A 17 2.87 -3.05 0.48
C LEU A 17 3.20 -3.86 1.74
N HIS A 18 3.54 -3.18 2.83
CA HIS A 18 3.84 -3.84 4.09
C HIS A 18 2.64 -4.67 4.58
N ALA A 19 1.43 -4.08 4.59
CA ALA A 19 0.21 -4.79 5.01
C ALA A 19 -0.09 -6.01 4.10
N LEU A 20 0.11 -5.88 2.79
CA LEU A 20 -0.09 -6.96 1.83
C LEU A 20 0.89 -8.12 2.05
N LEU A 21 2.15 -7.82 2.37
CA LEU A 21 3.17 -8.85 2.67
C LEU A 21 2.88 -9.58 3.98
N GLN A 22 2.40 -8.89 5.01
CA GLN A 22 2.06 -9.51 6.30
C GLN A 22 0.81 -10.38 6.22
N GLU A 23 -0.27 -9.85 5.63
CA GLU A 23 -1.56 -10.55 5.64
C GLU A 23 -1.69 -11.57 4.51
N ARG A 24 -0.90 -11.44 3.43
CA ARG A 24 -1.01 -12.24 2.19
C ARG A 24 -2.44 -12.32 1.62
N HIS A 25 -3.28 -11.35 1.97
CA HIS A 25 -4.71 -11.32 1.63
C HIS A 25 -5.20 -9.88 1.54
N VAL A 26 -5.67 -9.47 0.36
CA VAL A 26 -6.03 -8.07 0.04
C VAL A 26 -7.09 -7.50 0.99
N SER A 27 -8.19 -8.23 1.24
CA SER A 27 -9.26 -7.73 2.12
C SER A 27 -8.84 -7.58 3.59
N ARG A 28 -7.97 -8.48 4.09
CA ARG A 28 -7.45 -8.41 5.45
C ARG A 28 -6.45 -7.26 5.58
N ALA A 29 -5.52 -7.13 4.62
CA ALA A 29 -4.60 -6.00 4.56
C ALA A 29 -5.34 -4.66 4.54
N ALA A 30 -6.41 -4.54 3.76
CA ALA A 30 -7.25 -3.35 3.74
C ALA A 30 -7.86 -3.03 5.11
N THR A 31 -8.40 -4.06 5.78
CA THR A 31 -8.99 -3.93 7.13
C THR A 31 -7.96 -3.47 8.16
N VAL A 32 -6.76 -4.06 8.15
CA VAL A 32 -5.68 -3.74 9.10
C VAL A 32 -5.25 -2.28 9.04
N ILE A 33 -5.24 -1.67 7.85
CA ILE A 33 -4.85 -0.26 7.66
C ILE A 33 -6.03 0.70 7.53
N GLY A 34 -7.25 0.26 7.85
CA GLY A 34 -8.46 1.11 7.80
C GLY A 34 -8.83 1.60 6.40
N ARG A 35 -8.55 0.82 5.36
CA ARG A 35 -8.89 1.13 3.97
C ARG A 35 -9.99 0.19 3.48
N SER A 36 -10.74 0.63 2.47
CA SER A 36 -11.63 -0.27 1.75
C SER A 36 -10.84 -1.25 0.88
N GLN A 37 -11.36 -2.46 0.69
CA GLN A 37 -10.76 -3.44 -0.21
C GLN A 37 -10.54 -2.90 -1.64
N PRO A 38 -11.47 -2.14 -2.27
CA PRO A 38 -11.22 -1.54 -3.58
C PRO A 38 -10.07 -0.53 -3.59
N ALA A 39 -9.89 0.24 -2.51
CA ALA A 39 -8.75 1.14 -2.39
C ALA A 39 -7.43 0.37 -2.27
N MET A 40 -7.43 -0.75 -1.53
CA MET A 40 -6.27 -1.64 -1.42
C MET A 40 -5.94 -2.33 -2.75
N SER A 41 -6.92 -2.80 -3.50
CA SER A 41 -6.69 -3.37 -4.85
C SER A 41 -6.05 -2.34 -5.79
N ARG A 42 -6.51 -1.08 -5.78
CA ARG A 42 -5.87 -0.02 -6.56
C ARG A 42 -4.43 0.25 -6.12
N ALA A 43 -4.14 0.19 -4.82
CA ALA A 43 -2.78 0.31 -4.31
C ALA A 43 -1.90 -0.85 -4.78
N LEU A 44 -2.41 -2.09 -4.73
CA LEU A 44 -1.70 -3.27 -5.23
C LEU A 44 -1.38 -3.18 -6.74
N THR A 45 -2.27 -2.63 -7.56
CA THR A 45 -1.99 -2.43 -9.00
C THR A 45 -0.95 -1.35 -9.28
N ARG A 46 -0.73 -0.41 -8.34
CA ARG A 46 0.25 0.69 -8.46
C ARG A 46 1.63 0.33 -7.91
N LEU A 47 1.71 -0.72 -7.09
CA LEU A 47 2.94 -1.31 -6.56
C LEU A 47 3.63 -2.18 -7.61
#